data_AF-A0A9X2JES9-F1
#
_entry.id   AF-A0A9X2JES9-F1
#
_cell.length_a   1.000
_cell.length_b   1.000
_cell.length_c   1.000
_cell.angle_alpha   90.00
_cell.angle_beta   90.00
_cell.angle_gamma   90.00
#
_symmetry.space_group_name_H-M   'P 1'
#
loop_
_entity.id
_entity.type
_entity.pdbx_description
1 polymer ?
#
loop_
_entity_poly.entity_id
_entity_poly.type
_entity_poly.pdbx_seq_one_letter_code
_entity_poly.pdbx_strand_id
1 'polypeptide(L)'
;MRYLVSLILAVMFTVPSSAQYNAPSVASAKSDSHPVAIRWWGQGMVGIESWWDLTVVIDPYNDKIGYEVPELTADLVLVTHEHGDHNNVEAVKGEPVVSRGLNSSGEVHPIWKLLDRFANSSETEWWWRETKADSTKQTSHSVVVRSIPAWHDDTQGKQRGATALFKVEVDGVSILHCGDLGQSKLTDKQMFLIGPVDVMLLPVGGVYTIDGDSAWDIVEQVKPRIVIPIHYKTDKLKIPLEPVDKFVEHMPAGWELNKVSHNTLAVKASPKDAEAKHKLVVLDYKPWQPTGELAELMKEMDTACQESQKVFAPLTANQMSWQPPNGTHTPRWNAEHMMGRQLGFFSQIYSAIEPETFTHIDLNPAQMPPDFKPAHADWDGAEEARQMERANAYVRRFAYLLNGVDLDRPAPGSRWTLRRLLKQMDRHFGEHTANVEQKFQLEGWPAE
;
A
#
# COMPACT_ATOMS: atom_id res chain seq x y z
N MET A 1 30.84 -68.53 22.06
CA MET A 1 31.36 -67.92 20.81
C MET A 1 30.28 -68.03 19.74
N ARG A 2 29.41 -67.03 19.62
CA ARG A 2 28.42 -66.88 18.54
C ARG A 2 28.29 -65.38 18.27
N TYR A 3 28.71 -64.96 17.09
CA TYR A 3 28.58 -63.60 16.59
C TYR A 3 27.14 -63.38 16.10
N LEU A 4 26.47 -62.35 16.62
CA LEU A 4 25.28 -61.76 16.01
C LEU A 4 25.70 -60.39 15.46
N VAL A 5 25.76 -60.26 14.14
CA VAL A 5 25.96 -58.99 13.46
C VAL A 5 24.60 -58.30 13.36
N SER A 6 24.43 -57.17 14.06
CA SER A 6 23.25 -56.32 13.95
C SER A 6 23.45 -55.34 12.80
N LEU A 7 22.57 -55.38 11.81
CA LEU A 7 22.58 -54.53 10.62
C LEU A 7 21.99 -53.17 11.01
N ILE A 8 22.84 -52.14 11.18
CA ILE A 8 22.38 -50.75 11.36
C ILE A 8 21.98 -50.22 9.98
N LEU A 9 20.67 -50.03 9.78
CA LEU A 9 20.11 -49.34 8.63
C LEU A 9 20.38 -47.82 8.82
N ALA A 10 21.42 -47.31 8.19
CA ALA A 10 21.63 -45.87 8.08
C ALA A 10 20.61 -45.29 7.09
N VAL A 11 19.58 -44.63 7.61
CA VAL A 11 18.68 -43.79 6.80
C VAL A 11 19.47 -42.53 6.42
N MET A 12 20.10 -42.57 5.24
CA MET A 12 20.62 -41.36 4.60
C MET A 12 19.42 -40.49 4.21
N PHE A 13 19.21 -39.38 4.93
CA PHE A 13 18.39 -38.29 4.43
C PHE A 13 19.13 -37.66 3.24
N THR A 14 18.74 -38.05 2.04
CA THR A 14 19.12 -37.35 0.81
C THR A 14 18.44 -35.98 0.82
N VAL A 15 19.21 -34.92 1.05
CA VAL A 15 18.78 -33.55 0.74
C VAL A 15 18.56 -33.50 -0.78
N PRO A 16 17.37 -33.14 -1.28
CA PRO A 16 17.18 -33.03 -2.71
C PRO A 16 18.09 -31.93 -3.25
N SER A 17 18.95 -32.34 -4.18
CA SER A 17 19.77 -31.47 -5.02
C SER A 17 18.89 -30.45 -5.73
N SER A 18 19.26 -29.17 -5.57
CA SER A 18 19.00 -28.05 -6.48
C SER A 18 17.72 -28.13 -7.32
N ALA A 19 16.56 -27.99 -6.68
CA ALA A 19 15.43 -27.39 -7.38
C ALA A 19 15.87 -25.95 -7.75
N GLN A 20 16.12 -25.69 -9.03
CA GLN A 20 16.33 -24.34 -9.55
C GLN A 20 15.10 -23.49 -9.21
N TYR A 21 15.19 -22.76 -8.10
CA TYR A 21 14.24 -21.72 -7.74
C TYR A 21 14.48 -20.53 -8.68
N ASN A 22 13.91 -20.58 -9.88
CA ASN A 22 13.80 -19.37 -10.69
C ASN A 22 12.78 -18.46 -10.00
N ALA A 23 13.24 -17.36 -9.40
CA ALA A 23 12.36 -16.28 -8.98
C ALA A 23 11.57 -15.82 -10.22
N PRO A 24 10.24 -15.97 -10.26
CA PRO A 24 9.47 -15.59 -11.42
C PRO A 24 9.55 -14.07 -11.60
N SER A 25 9.99 -13.64 -12.78
CA SER A 25 9.94 -12.24 -13.16
C SER A 25 8.49 -11.82 -13.32
N VAL A 26 8.02 -10.91 -12.48
CA VAL A 26 6.78 -10.18 -12.75
C VAL A 26 6.92 -9.51 -14.12
N ALA A 27 5.97 -9.82 -15.01
CA ALA A 27 5.93 -9.28 -16.36
C ALA A 27 5.91 -7.75 -16.31
N SER A 28 6.69 -7.13 -17.19
CA SER A 28 6.88 -5.69 -17.25
C SER A 28 5.61 -4.96 -17.67
N ALA A 29 4.99 -4.24 -16.75
CA ALA A 29 4.18 -3.06 -17.05
C ALA A 29 4.91 -1.85 -16.44
N LYS A 30 5.89 -1.31 -17.18
CA LYS A 30 6.83 -0.29 -16.66
C LYS A 30 6.56 1.14 -17.16
N SER A 31 5.48 1.40 -17.90
CA SER A 31 5.05 2.78 -18.25
C SER A 31 3.84 3.27 -17.44
N ASP A 32 2.98 2.37 -16.96
CA ASP A 32 1.65 2.73 -16.42
C ASP A 32 1.53 2.48 -14.91
N SER A 33 2.64 2.31 -14.19
CA SER A 33 2.59 2.10 -12.74
C SER A 33 2.20 3.38 -12.00
N HIS A 34 1.15 3.29 -11.21
CA HIS A 34 0.72 4.34 -10.29
C HIS A 34 1.44 4.19 -8.94
N PRO A 35 1.60 5.27 -8.16
CA PRO A 35 2.33 5.22 -6.91
C PRO A 35 1.57 4.47 -5.82
N VAL A 36 2.31 3.67 -5.06
CA VAL A 36 1.92 3.04 -3.80
C VAL A 36 2.19 4.02 -2.67
N ALA A 37 1.32 4.12 -1.67
CA ALA A 37 1.65 4.85 -0.44
C ALA A 37 2.23 3.92 0.61
N ILE A 38 3.30 4.37 1.25
CA ILE A 38 3.90 3.72 2.42
C ILE A 38 3.72 4.66 3.60
N ARG A 39 3.14 4.15 4.69
CA ARG A 39 2.90 4.91 5.92
C ARG A 39 3.60 4.32 7.12
N TRP A 40 4.36 5.12 7.86
CA TRP A 40 4.96 4.68 9.11
C TRP A 40 4.17 5.20 10.31
N TRP A 41 3.50 4.32 11.04
CA TRP A 41 2.64 4.71 12.17
C TRP A 41 3.39 4.79 13.50
N GLY A 42 4.72 4.61 13.49
CA GLY A 42 5.55 4.48 14.68
C GLY A 42 5.91 3.02 14.96
N GLN A 43 7.00 2.82 15.70
CA GLN A 43 7.55 1.49 16.02
C GLN A 43 7.76 0.65 14.75
N GLY A 44 7.28 -0.60 14.72
CA GLY A 44 7.26 -1.47 13.55
C GLY A 44 6.00 -1.35 12.69
N MET A 45 5.01 -0.54 13.08
CA MET A 45 3.73 -0.50 12.37
C MET A 45 3.85 0.27 11.05
N VAL A 46 3.56 -0.41 9.94
CA VAL A 46 3.60 0.17 8.58
C VAL A 46 2.33 -0.15 7.82
N GLY A 47 1.75 0.87 7.18
CA GLY A 47 0.68 0.72 6.19
C GLY A 47 1.23 0.78 4.76
N ILE A 48 0.66 -0.03 3.86
CA ILE A 48 0.93 0.00 2.42
C ILE A 48 -0.42 0.07 1.71
N GLU A 49 -0.64 1.09 0.89
CA GLU A 49 -1.88 1.27 0.12
C GLU A 49 -1.59 1.28 -1.38
N SER A 50 -2.22 0.36 -2.12
CA SER A 50 -2.06 0.21 -3.56
C SER A 50 -2.87 1.26 -4.35
N TRP A 51 -2.60 1.35 -5.64
CA TRP A 51 -3.41 2.09 -6.60
C TRP A 51 -4.89 1.66 -6.57
N TRP A 52 -5.13 0.36 -6.42
CA TRP A 52 -6.46 -0.25 -6.37
C TRP A 52 -7.13 -0.18 -4.99
N ASP A 53 -6.58 0.64 -4.08
CA ASP A 53 -7.06 0.82 -2.71
C ASP A 53 -7.02 -0.47 -1.87
N LEU A 54 -6.10 -1.38 -2.22
CA LEU A 54 -5.79 -2.54 -1.41
C LEU A 54 -4.82 -2.13 -0.31
N THR A 55 -5.16 -2.42 0.94
CA THR A 55 -4.41 -1.99 2.11
C THR A 55 -3.77 -3.16 2.86
N VAL A 56 -2.47 -3.06 3.12
CA VAL A 56 -1.70 -3.97 3.97
C VAL A 56 -1.26 -3.23 5.23
N VAL A 57 -1.45 -3.83 6.39
CA VAL A 57 -0.89 -3.36 7.66
C VAL A 57 0.11 -4.38 8.18
N ILE A 58 1.32 -3.94 8.49
CA ILE A 58 2.38 -4.76 9.07
C ILE A 58 2.57 -4.33 10.52
N ASP A 59 2.70 -5.30 11.42
CA ASP A 59 3.03 -5.16 12.83
C ASP A 59 2.18 -4.14 13.60
N PRO A 60 0.85 -4.31 13.68
CA PRO A 60 0.02 -3.42 14.48
C PRO A 60 0.40 -3.51 15.97
N TYR A 61 0.71 -2.36 16.58
CA TYR A 61 0.96 -2.22 18.02
C TYR A 61 -0.31 -1.90 18.81
N ASN A 62 -0.24 -2.06 20.14
CA ASN A 62 -1.24 -1.56 21.09
C ASN A 62 -0.82 -0.25 21.78
N ASP A 63 -1.69 0.30 22.61
CA ASP A 63 -1.51 1.57 23.32
C ASP A 63 -0.45 1.55 24.44
N LYS A 64 0.10 0.37 24.77
CA LYS A 64 1.03 0.21 25.90
C LYS A 64 2.40 0.82 25.62
N ILE A 65 2.80 0.89 24.34
CA ILE A 65 4.11 1.43 23.94
C ILE A 65 4.17 2.96 23.87
N GLY A 66 3.01 3.63 24.00
CA GLY A 66 2.90 5.08 24.14
C GLY A 66 2.34 5.82 22.93
N TYR A 67 2.25 5.17 21.76
CA TYR A 67 1.48 5.69 20.64
C TYR A 67 -0.03 5.55 20.88
N GLU A 68 -0.81 6.44 20.29
CA GLU A 68 -2.25 6.23 20.12
C GLU A 68 -2.46 5.16 19.04
N VAL A 69 -3.38 4.22 19.26
CA VAL A 69 -3.70 3.19 18.26
C VAL A 69 -4.50 3.86 17.15
N PRO A 70 -3.97 3.94 15.90
CA PRO A 70 -4.69 4.55 14.80
C PRO A 70 -5.92 3.71 14.41
N GLU A 71 -6.97 4.36 13.93
CA GLU A 71 -8.07 3.64 13.28
C GLU A 71 -7.62 3.19 11.89
N LEU A 72 -7.40 1.88 11.73
CA LEU A 72 -6.96 1.28 10.48
C LEU A 72 -8.00 0.28 9.98
N THR A 73 -8.18 0.27 8.67
CA THR A 73 -8.86 -0.79 7.92
C THR A 73 -7.84 -1.42 7.00
N ALA A 74 -7.82 -2.75 6.88
CA ALA A 74 -6.90 -3.43 6.00
C ALA A 74 -7.55 -4.65 5.35
N ASP A 75 -6.96 -5.08 4.24
CA ASP A 75 -7.30 -6.33 3.58
C ASP A 75 -6.36 -7.45 4.04
N LEU A 76 -5.12 -7.08 4.34
CA LEU A 76 -4.07 -7.98 4.82
C LEU A 76 -3.38 -7.41 6.05
N VAL A 77 -3.31 -8.21 7.11
CA VAL A 77 -2.47 -7.95 8.27
C VAL A 77 -1.30 -8.93 8.30
N LEU A 78 -0.08 -8.41 8.38
CA LEU A 78 1.15 -9.16 8.51
C LEU A 78 1.72 -8.96 9.92
N VAL A 79 2.10 -10.05 10.58
CA VAL A 79 2.75 -10.01 11.90
C VAL A 79 4.10 -10.70 11.80
N THR A 80 5.18 -9.97 12.05
CA THR A 80 6.55 -10.47 11.91
C THR A 80 6.89 -11.47 13.01
N HIS A 81 6.44 -11.22 14.23
CA HIS A 81 6.64 -12.05 15.42
C HIS A 81 5.62 -11.71 16.53
N GLU A 82 5.50 -12.57 17.54
CA GLU A 82 4.40 -12.53 18.53
C GLU A 82 4.70 -11.68 19.78
N HIS A 83 5.38 -10.53 19.61
CA HIS A 83 5.55 -9.56 20.68
C HIS A 83 4.38 -8.58 20.76
N GLY A 84 4.13 -8.05 21.96
CA GLY A 84 2.96 -7.23 22.25
C GLY A 84 2.92 -5.89 21.51
N ASP A 85 4.03 -5.44 20.97
CA ASP A 85 4.14 -4.23 20.14
C ASP A 85 4.10 -4.50 18.63
N HIS A 86 3.82 -5.75 18.21
CA HIS A 86 3.75 -6.14 16.79
C HIS A 86 2.49 -6.96 16.43
N ASN A 87 1.65 -7.39 17.38
CA ASN A 87 0.59 -8.38 17.11
C ASN A 87 -0.87 -7.96 17.40
N ASN A 88 -1.16 -6.66 17.56
CA ASN A 88 -2.49 -6.12 17.87
C ASN A 88 -3.46 -6.14 16.66
N VAL A 89 -3.68 -7.33 16.11
CA VAL A 89 -4.49 -7.57 14.91
C VAL A 89 -5.94 -7.16 15.11
N GLU A 90 -6.48 -7.34 16.32
CA GLU A 90 -7.86 -7.01 16.67
C GLU A 90 -8.21 -5.52 16.54
N ALA A 91 -7.20 -4.64 16.52
CA ALA A 91 -7.41 -3.21 16.32
C ALA A 91 -7.63 -2.84 14.84
N VAL A 92 -7.33 -3.74 13.91
CA VAL A 92 -7.46 -3.49 12.47
C VAL A 92 -8.85 -3.94 11.99
N LYS A 93 -9.62 -3.01 11.44
CA LYS A 93 -10.97 -3.22 10.90
C LYS A 93 -10.91 -3.83 9.49
N GLY A 94 -12.07 -4.22 8.95
CA GLY A 94 -12.21 -4.68 7.55
C GLY A 94 -12.11 -6.19 7.33
N GLU A 95 -12.17 -6.99 8.40
CA GLU A 95 -12.02 -8.45 8.33
C GLU A 95 -10.77 -8.91 7.54
N PRO A 96 -9.58 -8.37 7.85
CA PRO A 96 -8.38 -8.68 7.09
C PRO A 96 -8.03 -10.15 7.21
N VAL A 97 -7.42 -10.71 6.16
CA VAL A 97 -6.68 -11.96 6.35
C VAL A 97 -5.40 -11.67 7.10
N VAL A 98 -5.12 -12.56 8.03
CA VAL A 98 -3.97 -12.45 8.93
C VAL A 98 -2.92 -13.45 8.50
N SER A 99 -1.68 -13.00 8.38
CA SER A 99 -0.54 -13.86 8.09
C SER A 99 0.59 -13.62 9.09
N ARG A 100 0.99 -14.69 9.77
CA ARG A 100 1.99 -14.65 10.85
C ARG A 100 3.31 -15.26 10.38
N GLY A 101 4.38 -14.51 10.56
CA GLY A 101 5.74 -14.90 10.18
C GLY A 101 6.30 -16.03 11.03
N LEU A 102 5.77 -16.23 12.25
CA LEU A 102 6.12 -17.34 13.13
C LEU A 102 4.94 -18.29 13.31
N ASN A 103 5.24 -19.56 13.57
CA ASN A 103 4.26 -20.56 14.00
C ASN A 103 4.05 -20.50 15.54
N SER A 104 3.19 -21.36 16.06
CA SER A 104 2.90 -21.44 17.50
C SER A 104 4.08 -21.89 18.37
N SER A 105 5.14 -22.49 17.80
CA SER A 105 6.39 -22.80 18.51
C SER A 105 7.39 -21.64 18.51
N GLY A 106 7.07 -20.50 17.87
CA GLY A 106 7.96 -19.35 17.73
C GLY A 106 9.05 -19.54 16.66
N GLU A 107 8.91 -20.57 15.83
CA GLU A 107 9.80 -20.81 14.68
C GLU A 107 9.27 -20.08 13.46
N VAL A 108 10.16 -19.61 12.58
CA VAL A 108 9.72 -18.93 11.36
C VAL A 108 8.94 -19.88 10.48
N HIS A 109 7.75 -19.44 10.08
CA HIS A 109 6.89 -20.06 9.11
C HIS A 109 7.01 -19.33 7.76
N PRO A 110 7.67 -19.93 6.74
CA PRO A 110 7.76 -19.35 5.40
C PRO A 110 6.37 -19.15 4.81
N ILE A 111 6.08 -17.91 4.44
CA ILE A 111 4.84 -17.50 3.78
C ILE A 111 5.21 -17.23 2.33
N TRP A 112 4.42 -17.78 1.42
CA TRP A 112 4.35 -17.36 0.03
C TRP A 112 2.87 -17.21 -0.30
N LYS A 113 2.38 -15.98 -0.21
CA LYS A 113 0.95 -15.68 -0.37
C LYS A 113 0.74 -14.69 -1.49
N LEU A 114 -0.41 -14.83 -2.12
CA LEU A 114 -0.96 -13.89 -3.08
C LEU A 114 -2.35 -13.51 -2.60
N LEU A 115 -2.56 -12.21 -2.45
CA LEU A 115 -3.85 -11.59 -2.28
C LEU A 115 -4.20 -10.90 -3.59
N ASP A 116 -5.36 -11.22 -4.15
CA ASP A 116 -5.91 -10.46 -5.27
C ASP A 116 -7.30 -9.92 -4.93
N ARG A 117 -7.57 -8.70 -5.38
CA ARG A 117 -8.91 -8.11 -5.41
C ARG A 117 -9.15 -7.70 -6.85
N PHE A 118 -10.02 -8.44 -7.54
CA PHE A 118 -10.46 -8.04 -8.86
C PHE A 118 -11.13 -6.66 -8.77
N ALA A 119 -10.90 -5.79 -9.77
CA ALA A 119 -11.34 -4.40 -9.76
C ALA A 119 -12.87 -4.21 -9.55
N ASN A 120 -13.63 -5.28 -9.78
CA ASN A 120 -15.08 -5.35 -9.73
C ASN A 120 -15.65 -6.19 -8.58
N SER A 121 -14.84 -6.58 -7.59
CA SER A 121 -15.32 -7.38 -6.45
C SER A 121 -15.03 -6.70 -5.11
N SER A 122 -15.99 -6.77 -4.18
CA SER A 122 -15.73 -6.51 -2.76
C SER A 122 -15.02 -7.69 -2.10
N GLU A 123 -15.13 -8.88 -2.68
CA GLU A 123 -14.51 -10.11 -2.18
C GLU A 123 -13.04 -10.18 -2.62
N THR A 124 -12.17 -10.37 -1.65
CA THR A 124 -10.75 -10.73 -1.86
C THR A 124 -10.63 -12.24 -2.10
N GLU A 125 -9.90 -12.65 -3.13
CA GLU A 125 -9.56 -14.06 -3.33
C GLU A 125 -8.13 -14.35 -2.84
N TRP A 126 -7.99 -15.45 -2.10
CA TRP A 126 -6.77 -15.81 -1.38
C TRP A 126 -6.18 -17.12 -1.87
N TRP A 127 -4.91 -17.10 -2.24
CA TRP A 127 -4.22 -18.30 -2.74
C TRP A 127 -2.93 -18.57 -1.94
N TRP A 128 -2.79 -19.80 -1.44
CA TRP A 128 -1.53 -20.32 -0.92
C TRP A 128 -0.63 -20.69 -2.10
N ARG A 129 0.49 -19.99 -2.26
CA ARG A 129 1.38 -20.15 -3.40
C ARG A 129 2.41 -21.25 -3.12
N GLU A 130 1.94 -22.47 -2.87
CA GLU A 130 2.82 -23.65 -2.73
C GLU A 130 3.02 -24.40 -4.06
N THR A 131 2.25 -24.08 -5.11
CA THR A 131 2.31 -24.82 -6.38
C THR A 131 2.57 -23.92 -7.60
N LYS A 132 3.21 -24.49 -8.64
CA LYS A 132 3.41 -23.83 -9.95
C LYS A 132 2.09 -23.43 -10.62
N ALA A 133 0.96 -24.02 -10.22
CA ALA A 133 -0.37 -23.76 -10.77
C ALA A 133 -0.94 -22.37 -10.38
N ASP A 134 -0.35 -21.66 -9.41
CA ASP A 134 -0.89 -20.39 -8.89
C ASP A 134 -0.31 -19.14 -9.58
N SER A 135 0.74 -19.29 -10.40
CA SER A 135 1.34 -18.15 -11.13
C SER A 135 0.45 -17.58 -12.25
N THR A 136 -0.56 -18.34 -12.70
CA THR A 136 -1.52 -17.88 -13.73
C THR A 136 -2.67 -17.03 -13.16
N LYS A 137 -2.77 -16.90 -11.83
CA LYS A 137 -3.80 -16.11 -11.14
C LYS A 137 -3.32 -14.73 -10.72
N GLN A 138 -2.02 -14.46 -10.83
CA GLN A 138 -1.46 -13.15 -10.50
C GLN A 138 -1.90 -12.13 -11.56
N THR A 139 -2.71 -11.16 -11.15
CA THR A 139 -3.05 -10.00 -11.97
C THR A 139 -2.08 -8.84 -11.68
N SER A 140 -2.26 -7.73 -12.39
CA SER A 140 -1.57 -6.46 -12.08
C SER A 140 -1.99 -5.85 -10.74
N HIS A 141 -3.03 -6.38 -10.07
CA HIS A 141 -3.61 -5.80 -8.86
C HIS A 141 -3.20 -6.56 -7.59
N SER A 142 -2.57 -7.73 -7.76
CA SER A 142 -2.26 -8.60 -6.63
C SER A 142 -1.18 -8.02 -5.72
N VAL A 143 -1.33 -8.24 -4.42
CA VAL A 143 -0.24 -8.14 -3.44
C VAL A 143 0.40 -9.50 -3.25
N VAL A 144 1.70 -9.58 -3.49
CA VAL A 144 2.48 -10.80 -3.26
C VAL A 144 3.32 -10.61 -2.00
N VAL A 145 3.19 -11.54 -1.05
CA VAL A 145 3.93 -11.50 0.22
C VAL A 145 4.79 -12.74 0.36
N ARG A 146 6.04 -12.53 0.77
CA ARG A 146 6.97 -13.59 1.17
C ARG A 146 7.50 -13.30 2.56
N SER A 147 7.51 -14.30 3.44
CA SER A 147 8.28 -14.20 4.68
C SER A 147 9.67 -14.82 4.51
N ILE A 148 10.67 -14.18 5.08
CA ILE A 148 12.06 -14.62 5.10
C ILE A 148 12.46 -14.84 6.56
N PRO A 149 12.95 -16.02 6.94
CA PRO A 149 13.45 -16.27 8.29
C PRO A 149 14.61 -15.36 8.67
N ALA A 150 14.53 -14.74 9.85
CA ALA A 150 15.56 -13.92 10.44
C ALA A 150 15.53 -14.05 11.98
N TRP A 151 16.40 -13.29 12.64
CA TRP A 151 16.58 -13.35 14.09
C TRP A 151 16.75 -11.96 14.70
N HIS A 152 16.33 -11.86 15.97
CA HIS A 152 16.50 -10.68 16.81
C HIS A 152 17.91 -10.55 17.40
N ASP A 153 18.83 -11.44 17.03
CA ASP A 153 20.21 -11.44 17.55
C ASP A 153 21.19 -12.13 16.59
N ASP A 154 22.48 -11.86 16.77
CA ASP A 154 23.59 -12.49 16.02
C ASP A 154 23.84 -13.97 16.38
N THR A 155 23.10 -14.52 17.33
CA THR A 155 23.24 -15.91 17.78
C THR A 155 22.12 -16.81 17.29
N GLN A 156 21.48 -16.44 16.18
CA GLN A 156 20.39 -17.18 15.53
C GLN A 156 19.16 -17.36 16.45
N GLY A 157 18.80 -16.30 17.16
CA GLY A 157 17.60 -16.23 17.99
C GLY A 157 17.76 -16.88 19.37
N LYS A 158 18.97 -17.29 19.75
CA LYS A 158 19.23 -17.92 21.06
C LYS A 158 19.04 -16.96 22.24
N GLN A 159 19.17 -15.64 22.01
CA GLN A 159 19.05 -14.64 23.06
C GLN A 159 17.69 -13.94 23.05
N ARG A 160 17.14 -13.67 21.87
CA ARG A 160 15.99 -12.79 21.67
C ARG A 160 14.91 -13.37 20.74
N GLY A 161 15.11 -14.59 20.21
CA GLY A 161 14.13 -15.29 19.39
C GLY A 161 14.23 -14.99 17.89
N ALA A 162 13.29 -15.55 17.14
CA ALA A 162 13.18 -15.39 15.70
C ALA A 162 12.27 -14.22 15.33
N THR A 163 12.50 -13.65 14.15
CA THR A 163 11.63 -12.66 13.53
C THR A 163 11.50 -12.97 12.04
N ALA A 164 10.41 -12.56 11.41
CA ALA A 164 10.24 -12.68 9.97
C ALA A 164 10.48 -11.33 9.30
N LEU A 165 11.24 -11.34 8.20
CA LEU A 165 11.22 -10.22 7.24
C LEU A 165 10.06 -10.45 6.28
N PHE A 166 9.34 -9.40 5.91
CA PHE A 166 8.33 -9.49 4.86
C PHE A 166 8.77 -8.77 3.59
N LYS A 167 8.77 -9.52 2.49
CA LYS A 167 8.89 -8.98 1.14
C LYS A 167 7.48 -8.83 0.56
N VAL A 168 7.05 -7.59 0.33
CA VAL A 168 5.76 -7.24 -0.25
C VAL A 168 5.98 -6.66 -1.64
N GLU A 169 5.36 -7.24 -2.66
CA GLU A 169 5.36 -6.72 -4.03
C GLU A 169 3.93 -6.30 -4.40
N VAL A 170 3.75 -5.03 -4.77
CA VAL A 170 2.45 -4.43 -5.10
C VAL A 170 2.65 -3.29 -6.10
N ASP A 171 1.80 -3.21 -7.14
CA ASP A 171 1.89 -2.23 -8.23
C ASP A 171 3.30 -2.07 -8.84
N GLY A 172 4.06 -3.18 -8.87
CA GLY A 172 5.45 -3.22 -9.35
C GLY A 172 6.49 -2.66 -8.38
N VAL A 173 6.10 -2.19 -7.19
CA VAL A 173 7.00 -1.74 -6.13
C VAL A 173 7.37 -2.91 -5.22
N SER A 174 8.66 -3.00 -4.90
CA SER A 174 9.26 -4.09 -4.13
C SER A 174 9.69 -3.62 -2.73
N ILE A 175 8.90 -3.94 -1.70
CA ILE A 175 9.03 -3.41 -0.33
C ILE A 175 9.55 -4.51 0.61
N LEU A 176 10.57 -4.21 1.41
CA LEU A 176 11.10 -5.09 2.44
C LEU A 176 10.86 -4.49 3.83
N HIS A 177 10.05 -5.16 4.65
CA HIS A 177 9.91 -4.86 6.07
C HIS A 177 10.84 -5.77 6.88
N CYS A 178 11.79 -5.18 7.59
CA CYS A 178 12.81 -5.95 8.30
C CYS A 178 12.40 -6.40 9.71
N GLY A 179 11.16 -6.12 10.13
CA GLY A 179 10.70 -6.44 11.48
C GLY A 179 11.66 -5.89 12.52
N ASP A 180 12.03 -6.73 13.48
CA ASP A 180 12.99 -6.41 14.54
C ASP A 180 14.33 -7.10 14.30
N LEU A 181 14.87 -6.93 13.10
CA LEU A 181 16.17 -7.48 12.72
C LEU A 181 17.23 -7.12 13.77
N GLY A 182 17.87 -8.15 14.33
CA GLY A 182 18.96 -8.00 15.30
C GLY A 182 20.25 -8.73 14.93
N GLN A 183 20.31 -9.31 13.72
CA GLN A 183 21.56 -9.83 13.14
C GLN A 183 22.27 -8.72 12.34
N SER A 184 23.58 -8.64 12.48
CA SER A 184 24.48 -7.70 11.78
C SER A 184 24.75 -8.09 10.33
N LYS A 185 24.41 -9.33 9.92
CA LYS A 185 24.63 -9.82 8.56
C LYS A 185 23.50 -10.71 8.06
N LEU A 186 23.09 -10.51 6.81
CA LEU A 186 22.16 -11.41 6.13
C LEU A 186 22.93 -12.61 5.53
N THR A 187 22.34 -13.79 5.65
CA THR A 187 22.85 -15.01 5.01
C THR A 187 22.60 -14.98 3.50
N ASP A 188 23.39 -15.75 2.73
CA ASP A 188 23.20 -15.88 1.28
C ASP A 188 21.78 -16.36 0.91
N LYS A 189 21.18 -17.21 1.74
CA LYS A 189 19.81 -17.68 1.56
C LYS A 189 18.79 -16.56 1.78
N GLN A 190 18.97 -15.72 2.80
CA GLN A 190 18.11 -14.56 3.03
C GLN A 190 18.24 -13.57 1.86
N MET A 191 19.47 -13.26 1.43
CA MET A 191 19.73 -12.38 0.29
C MET A 191 19.08 -12.88 -1.01
N PHE A 192 19.17 -14.18 -1.29
CA PHE A 192 18.52 -14.80 -2.43
C PHE A 192 16.99 -14.67 -2.39
N LEU A 193 16.37 -14.84 -1.22
CA LEU A 193 14.91 -14.74 -1.05
C LEU A 193 14.41 -13.28 -1.10
N ILE A 194 15.21 -12.33 -0.62
CA ILE A 194 14.90 -10.89 -0.61
C ILE A 194 14.87 -10.33 -2.03
N GLY A 195 15.90 -10.65 -2.84
CA GLY A 195 16.04 -10.12 -4.19
C GLY A 195 16.12 -8.57 -4.25
N PRO A 196 15.82 -7.95 -5.40
CA PRO A 196 15.86 -6.50 -5.54
C PRO A 196 14.83 -5.79 -4.65
N VAL A 197 15.18 -4.65 -4.05
CA VAL A 197 14.32 -3.87 -3.13
C VAL A 197 14.23 -2.41 -3.58
N ASP A 198 13.01 -1.91 -3.76
CA ASP A 198 12.78 -0.47 -3.97
C ASP A 198 12.77 0.28 -2.64
N VAL A 199 12.09 -0.27 -1.62
CA VAL A 199 11.94 0.36 -0.31
C VAL A 199 12.26 -0.62 0.79
N MET A 200 13.17 -0.24 1.69
CA MET A 200 13.55 -1.02 2.85
C MET A 200 13.15 -0.28 4.14
N LEU A 201 12.31 -0.91 4.94
CA LEU A 201 11.90 -0.45 6.27
C LEU A 201 12.77 -1.17 7.30
N LEU A 202 13.69 -0.44 7.94
CA LEU A 202 14.78 -1.02 8.73
C LEU A 202 14.78 -0.50 10.17
N PRO A 203 14.77 -1.38 11.19
CA PRO A 203 14.92 -0.94 12.58
C PRO A 203 16.31 -0.35 12.81
N VAL A 204 16.39 0.78 13.52
CA VAL A 204 17.66 1.48 13.81
C VAL A 204 17.81 1.91 15.28
N GLY A 205 17.02 1.32 16.17
CA GLY A 205 16.93 1.73 17.57
C GLY A 205 18.02 1.18 18.50
N GLY A 206 18.89 0.28 18.05
CA GLY A 206 20.14 -0.17 18.70
C GLY A 206 20.05 -0.95 20.03
N VAL A 207 18.91 -0.94 20.74
CA VAL A 207 18.80 -1.58 22.07
C VAL A 207 18.27 -3.01 21.99
N TYR A 208 17.21 -3.20 21.21
CA TYR A 208 16.55 -4.50 21.02
C TYR A 208 16.71 -5.05 19.59
N THR A 209 17.19 -4.21 18.69
CA THR A 209 17.43 -4.47 17.27
C THR A 209 18.86 -4.07 16.94
N ILE A 210 19.25 -4.18 15.67
CA ILE A 210 20.50 -3.61 15.17
C ILE A 210 20.63 -2.10 15.47
N ASP A 211 21.88 -1.67 15.66
CA ASP A 211 22.26 -0.27 15.81
C ASP A 211 22.46 0.43 14.46
N GLY A 212 22.76 1.73 14.50
CA GLY A 212 22.91 2.54 13.29
C GLY A 212 24.02 2.04 12.35
N ASP A 213 25.15 1.57 12.89
CA ASP A 213 26.28 1.08 12.09
C ASP A 213 25.93 -0.26 11.43
N SER A 214 25.45 -1.23 12.21
CA SER A 214 25.04 -2.53 11.69
C SER A 214 23.88 -2.40 10.68
N ALA A 215 22.99 -1.42 10.87
CA ALA A 215 21.94 -1.12 9.91
C ALA A 215 22.51 -0.73 8.53
N TRP A 216 23.56 0.08 8.46
CA TRP A 216 24.20 0.42 7.19
C TRP A 216 24.88 -0.78 6.51
N ASP A 217 25.42 -1.73 7.27
CA ASP A 217 25.94 -2.99 6.72
C ASP A 217 24.83 -3.83 6.06
N ILE A 218 23.63 -3.84 6.63
CA ILE A 218 22.46 -4.48 5.98
C ILE A 218 22.05 -3.70 4.72
N VAL A 219 22.03 -2.37 4.77
CA VAL A 219 21.69 -1.53 3.62
C VAL A 219 22.67 -1.77 2.45
N GLU A 220 23.98 -1.90 2.72
CA GLU A 220 24.98 -2.19 1.68
C GLU A 220 24.84 -3.61 1.11
N GLN A 221 24.38 -4.59 1.91
CA GLN A 221 24.06 -5.92 1.40
C GLN A 221 22.84 -5.90 0.47
N VAL A 222 21.78 -5.20 0.86
CA VAL A 222 20.48 -5.19 0.16
C VAL A 222 20.45 -4.24 -1.03
N LYS A 223 21.19 -3.12 -0.97
CA LYS A 223 21.24 -2.05 -1.97
C LYS A 223 19.84 -1.51 -2.37
N PRO A 224 18.99 -1.13 -1.41
CA PRO A 224 17.68 -0.60 -1.72
C PRO A 224 17.78 0.79 -2.35
N ARG A 225 16.78 1.17 -3.15
CA ARG A 225 16.65 2.54 -3.67
C ARG A 225 16.28 3.55 -2.58
N ILE A 226 15.39 3.15 -1.67
CA ILE A 226 14.88 3.98 -0.58
C ILE A 226 15.02 3.22 0.74
N VAL A 227 15.57 3.87 1.77
CA VAL A 227 15.57 3.38 3.15
C VAL A 227 14.65 4.27 3.98
N ILE A 228 13.75 3.65 4.73
CA ILE A 228 12.92 4.30 5.74
C ILE A 228 13.30 3.67 7.09
N PRO A 229 13.95 4.40 8.00
CA PRO A 229 14.22 3.88 9.33
C PRO A 229 12.91 3.73 10.10
N ILE A 230 12.79 2.63 10.85
CA ILE A 230 11.68 2.34 11.76
C ILE A 230 12.25 2.00 13.15
N HIS A 231 11.38 1.75 14.13
CA HIS A 231 11.79 1.23 15.43
C HIS A 231 12.93 2.02 16.10
N TYR A 232 12.78 3.35 16.19
CA TYR A 232 13.71 4.28 16.83
C TYR A 232 12.98 5.19 17.83
N LYS A 233 13.74 5.93 18.64
CA LYS A 233 13.16 6.79 19.69
C LYS A 233 12.33 7.94 19.11
N THR A 234 11.10 8.07 19.61
CA THR A 234 10.22 9.22 19.39
C THR A 234 9.84 9.89 20.71
N ASP A 235 9.06 10.97 20.66
CA ASP A 235 8.51 11.66 21.82
C ASP A 235 7.41 10.85 22.54
N LYS A 236 6.82 9.84 21.87
CA LYS A 236 5.74 9.01 22.43
C LYS A 236 6.21 7.68 22.97
N LEU A 237 7.29 7.13 22.42
CA LEU A 237 7.71 5.78 22.72
C LEU A 237 8.24 5.66 24.16
N LYS A 238 7.68 4.71 24.92
CA LYS A 238 8.11 4.41 26.31
C LYS A 238 9.26 3.40 26.36
N ILE A 239 9.50 2.69 25.27
CA ILE A 239 10.59 1.71 25.12
C ILE A 239 11.92 2.47 24.93
N PRO A 240 12.98 2.10 25.67
CA PRO A 240 14.27 2.77 25.54
C PRO A 240 14.92 2.37 24.20
N LEU A 241 14.99 3.32 23.27
CA LEU A 241 15.67 3.18 21.98
C LEU A 241 16.61 4.37 21.73
N GLU A 242 17.49 4.21 20.75
CA GLU A 242 18.32 5.29 20.23
C GLU A 242 17.54 6.20 19.27
N PRO A 243 17.89 7.50 19.20
CA PRO A 243 17.29 8.42 18.23
C PRO A 243 17.77 8.11 16.81
N VAL A 244 16.94 8.41 15.81
CA VAL A 244 17.26 8.23 14.39
C VAL A 244 18.51 8.99 13.94
N ASP A 245 18.86 10.08 14.64
CA ASP A 245 20.05 10.88 14.31
C ASP A 245 21.33 10.04 14.32
N LYS A 246 21.45 9.03 15.21
CA LYS A 246 22.60 8.12 15.20
C LYS A 246 22.76 7.35 13.89
N PHE A 247 21.66 6.95 13.27
CA PHE A 247 21.68 6.29 11.97
C PHE A 247 21.99 7.29 10.84
N VAL A 248 21.43 8.49 10.92
CA VAL A 248 21.63 9.57 9.93
C VAL A 248 23.07 10.09 9.93
N GLU A 249 23.72 10.19 11.09
CA GLU A 249 25.11 10.65 11.24
C GLU A 249 26.11 9.76 10.50
N HIS A 250 25.80 8.47 10.35
CA HIS A 250 26.65 7.48 9.66
C HIS A 250 26.26 7.29 8.18
N MET A 251 25.37 8.14 7.65
CA MET A 251 24.92 8.03 6.26
C MET A 251 26.08 8.14 5.26
N PRO A 252 26.27 7.15 4.36
CA PRO A 252 27.34 7.17 3.39
C PRO A 252 27.22 8.33 2.39
N ALA A 253 28.36 8.77 1.87
CA ALA A 253 28.40 9.78 0.81
C ALA A 253 27.62 9.30 -0.43
N GLY A 254 26.85 10.20 -1.05
CA GLY A 254 26.04 9.91 -2.24
C GLY A 254 24.57 9.56 -1.95
N TRP A 255 24.20 9.33 -0.68
CA TRP A 255 22.80 9.22 -0.28
C TRP A 255 22.15 10.60 -0.11
N GLU A 256 20.91 10.72 -0.55
CA GLU A 256 20.08 11.93 -0.35
C GLU A 256 19.22 11.74 0.91
N LEU A 257 19.37 12.64 1.89
CA LEU A 257 18.53 12.67 3.08
C LEU A 257 17.27 13.51 2.83
N ASN A 258 16.10 12.90 2.98
CA ASN A 258 14.81 13.56 2.96
C ASN A 258 14.12 13.39 4.32
N LYS A 259 13.90 14.50 5.05
CA LYS A 259 13.14 14.51 6.30
C LYS A 259 11.72 15.00 6.02
N VAL A 260 10.73 14.15 6.29
CA VAL A 260 9.31 14.40 6.02
C VAL A 260 8.59 14.61 7.34
N SER A 261 7.82 15.70 7.46
CA SER A 261 7.11 16.07 8.69
C SER A 261 5.78 15.35 8.90
N HIS A 262 5.56 14.26 8.15
CA HIS A 262 4.37 13.43 8.21
C HIS A 262 4.73 11.99 7.86
N ASN A 263 3.76 11.11 8.02
CA ASN A 263 4.00 9.68 7.99
C ASN A 263 3.90 8.98 6.64
N THR A 264 3.81 9.71 5.53
CA THR A 264 3.42 9.12 4.23
C THR A 264 4.45 9.41 3.16
N LEU A 265 4.83 8.38 2.39
CA LEU A 265 5.66 8.49 1.20
C LEU A 265 4.94 7.86 0.00
N ALA A 266 4.91 8.57 -1.12
CA ALA A 266 4.51 8.00 -2.41
C ALA A 266 5.71 7.32 -3.08
N VAL A 267 5.53 6.09 -3.58
CA VAL A 267 6.59 5.34 -4.25
C VAL A 267 6.05 4.73 -5.54
N LYS A 268 6.71 5.05 -6.65
CA LYS A 268 6.44 4.45 -7.96
C LYS A 268 7.46 3.35 -8.28
N ALA A 269 7.04 2.32 -9.00
CA ALA A 269 7.92 1.24 -9.43
C ALA A 269 9.11 1.76 -10.25
N SER A 270 10.31 1.26 -9.99
CA SER A 270 11.52 1.60 -10.77
C SER A 270 11.70 0.68 -11.99
N PRO A 271 12.24 1.18 -13.11
CA PRO A 271 12.89 0.31 -14.08
C PRO A 271 14.03 -0.49 -13.41
N LYS A 272 14.26 -1.72 -13.86
CA LYS A 272 15.22 -2.66 -13.24
C LYS A 272 16.68 -2.23 -13.43
N ASP A 273 16.93 -1.43 -14.46
CA ASP A 273 18.27 -0.97 -14.87
C ASP A 273 18.44 0.56 -14.70
N ALA A 274 17.51 1.22 -14.00
CA ALA A 274 17.65 2.64 -13.73
C ALA A 274 18.78 2.86 -12.72
N GLU A 275 19.73 3.76 -13.03
CA GLU A 275 20.62 4.35 -12.03
C GLU A 275 19.78 5.19 -11.07
N ALA A 276 19.24 4.55 -10.04
CA ALA A 276 18.39 5.22 -9.08
C ALA A 276 19.27 5.86 -8.00
N LYS A 277 19.05 7.16 -7.74
CA LYS A 277 19.64 7.83 -6.58
C LYS A 277 19.13 7.16 -5.30
N HIS A 278 20.04 6.79 -4.42
CA HIS A 278 19.71 6.22 -3.13
C HIS A 278 19.22 7.30 -2.17
N LYS A 279 18.08 7.07 -1.53
CA LYS A 279 17.43 8.02 -0.64
C LYS A 279 17.24 7.44 0.76
N LEU A 280 17.63 8.20 1.78
CA LEU A 280 17.23 7.98 3.16
C LEU A 280 16.03 8.88 3.44
N VAL A 281 14.85 8.30 3.66
CA VAL A 281 13.62 9.05 3.95
C VAL A 281 13.23 8.84 5.41
N VAL A 282 13.39 9.88 6.22
CA VAL A 282 12.96 9.88 7.63
C VAL A 282 11.56 10.46 7.71
N LEU A 283 10.58 9.60 7.98
CA LEU A 283 9.17 9.97 8.18
C LEU A 283 8.91 10.34 9.65
N ASP A 284 7.94 11.24 9.90
CA ASP A 284 7.28 11.37 11.21
C ASP A 284 6.25 10.24 11.36
N TYR A 285 5.82 9.89 12.58
CA TYR A 285 4.75 8.92 12.79
C TYR A 285 3.34 9.53 12.65
N LYS A 286 3.23 10.86 12.64
CA LYS A 286 1.95 11.58 12.53
C LYS A 286 1.47 11.70 11.08
N PRO A 287 0.20 11.38 10.78
CA PRO A 287 -0.39 11.68 9.49
C PRO A 287 -0.40 13.19 9.21
N TRP A 288 -0.19 13.56 7.95
CA TRP A 288 -0.48 14.92 7.50
C TRP A 288 -1.99 15.14 7.54
N GLN A 289 -2.40 16.31 8.02
CA GLN A 289 -3.80 16.72 8.04
C GLN A 289 -3.91 18.10 7.39
N PRO A 290 -4.90 18.33 6.50
CA PRO A 290 -5.17 19.67 6.02
C PRO A 290 -5.64 20.53 7.20
N THR A 291 -5.38 21.83 7.13
CA THR A 291 -5.80 22.79 8.17
C THR A 291 -6.49 24.00 7.55
N GLY A 292 -7.22 24.75 8.36
CA GLY A 292 -7.93 25.95 7.93
C GLY A 292 -8.92 25.67 6.80
N GLU A 293 -9.01 26.60 5.84
CA GLU A 293 -9.97 26.51 4.75
C GLU A 293 -9.77 25.30 3.84
N LEU A 294 -8.53 24.84 3.65
CA LEU A 294 -8.26 23.63 2.84
C LEU A 294 -8.96 22.41 3.43
N ALA A 295 -8.97 22.28 4.76
CA ALA A 295 -9.63 21.16 5.44
C ALA A 295 -11.14 21.16 5.20
N GLU A 296 -11.79 22.33 5.31
CA GLU A 296 -13.23 22.47 5.07
C GLU A 296 -13.59 22.16 3.62
N LEU A 297 -12.85 22.71 2.66
CA LEU A 297 -13.11 22.48 1.22
C LEU A 297 -12.92 21.02 0.82
N MET A 298 -11.91 20.34 1.36
CA MET A 298 -11.72 18.91 1.12
C MET A 298 -12.85 18.08 1.74
N LYS A 299 -13.28 18.43 2.96
CA LYS A 299 -14.39 17.76 3.65
C LYS A 299 -15.72 17.91 2.91
N GLU A 300 -16.00 19.09 2.36
CA GLU A 300 -17.18 19.34 1.52
C GLU A 300 -17.17 18.41 0.30
N MET A 301 -16.05 18.35 -0.45
CA MET A 301 -15.88 17.45 -1.58
C MET A 301 -16.04 15.97 -1.19
N ASP A 302 -15.43 15.54 -0.07
CA ASP A 302 -15.55 14.17 0.44
C ASP A 302 -17.01 13.82 0.76
N THR A 303 -17.73 14.75 1.39
CA THR A 303 -19.15 14.58 1.73
C THR A 303 -20.00 14.44 0.47
N ALA A 304 -19.78 15.30 -0.54
CA ALA A 304 -20.51 15.22 -1.81
C ALA A 304 -20.25 13.91 -2.56
N CYS A 305 -19.02 13.39 -2.52
CA CYS A 305 -18.69 12.08 -3.07
C CYS A 305 -19.45 10.96 -2.33
N GLN A 306 -19.47 10.98 -0.99
CA GLN A 306 -20.20 10.00 -0.18
C GLN A 306 -21.72 10.03 -0.41
N GLU A 307 -22.33 11.21 -0.51
CA GLU A 307 -23.76 11.31 -0.82
C GLU A 307 -24.07 10.77 -2.22
N SER A 308 -23.18 11.02 -3.19
CA SER A 308 -23.30 10.44 -4.53
C SER A 308 -23.23 8.90 -4.46
N GLN A 309 -22.27 8.32 -3.73
CA GLN A 309 -22.18 6.87 -3.57
C GLN A 309 -23.48 6.25 -3.02
N LYS A 310 -24.17 6.90 -2.07
CA LYS A 310 -25.45 6.41 -1.52
C LYS A 310 -26.58 6.35 -2.55
N VAL A 311 -26.59 7.27 -3.51
CA VAL A 311 -27.61 7.31 -4.58
C VAL A 311 -27.31 6.26 -5.64
N PHE A 312 -26.05 6.06 -5.97
CA PHE A 312 -25.65 5.14 -7.04
C PHE A 312 -25.60 3.69 -6.56
N ALA A 313 -25.11 3.41 -5.35
CA ALA A 313 -24.91 2.04 -4.85
C ALA A 313 -26.11 1.08 -5.00
N PRO A 314 -27.37 1.51 -4.81
CA PRO A 314 -28.53 0.62 -4.96
C PRO A 314 -28.92 0.31 -6.41
N LEU A 315 -28.35 1.00 -7.40
CA LEU A 315 -28.77 0.86 -8.80
C LEU A 315 -28.26 -0.44 -9.40
N THR A 316 -29.10 -1.11 -10.18
CA THR A 316 -28.70 -2.31 -10.92
C THR A 316 -27.86 -1.96 -12.15
N ALA A 317 -27.15 -2.94 -12.71
CA ALA A 317 -26.40 -2.73 -13.96
C ALA A 317 -27.29 -2.25 -15.13
N ASN A 318 -28.56 -2.68 -15.17
CA ASN A 318 -29.51 -2.23 -16.19
C ASN A 318 -29.95 -0.78 -15.96
N GLN A 319 -30.28 -0.40 -14.72
CA GLN A 319 -30.58 0.99 -14.35
C GLN A 319 -29.37 1.90 -14.63
N MET A 320 -28.15 1.46 -14.34
CA MET A 320 -26.93 2.20 -14.63
C MET A 320 -26.73 2.49 -16.12
N SER A 321 -27.09 1.54 -16.98
CA SER A 321 -26.94 1.63 -18.43
C SER A 321 -28.19 2.18 -19.15
N TRP A 322 -29.26 2.50 -18.41
CA TRP A 322 -30.51 2.97 -18.99
C TRP A 322 -30.33 4.30 -19.72
N GLN A 323 -30.82 4.37 -20.96
CA GLN A 323 -30.75 5.55 -21.82
C GLN A 323 -32.02 6.40 -21.67
N PRO A 324 -31.92 7.62 -21.10
CA PRO A 324 -33.09 8.48 -20.93
C PRO A 324 -33.69 8.91 -22.28
N PRO A 325 -35.03 8.88 -22.45
CA PRO A 325 -35.68 9.29 -23.69
C PRO A 325 -35.54 10.79 -23.98
N ASN A 326 -35.23 11.60 -22.96
CA ASN A 326 -34.96 13.03 -23.10
C ASN A 326 -33.54 13.34 -23.60
N GLY A 327 -32.73 12.33 -23.93
CA GLY A 327 -31.38 12.49 -24.47
C GLY A 327 -30.31 12.88 -23.45
N THR A 328 -30.63 12.89 -22.15
CA THR A 328 -29.64 13.13 -21.09
C THR A 328 -28.71 11.92 -20.91
N HIS A 329 -27.55 12.13 -20.27
CA HIS A 329 -26.58 11.07 -20.01
C HIS A 329 -27.15 9.96 -19.11
N THR A 330 -26.70 8.72 -19.32
CA THR A 330 -27.05 7.57 -18.46
C THR A 330 -26.52 7.77 -17.03
N PRO A 331 -27.08 7.09 -16.00
CA PRO A 331 -26.48 7.11 -14.67
C PRO A 331 -25.01 6.73 -14.69
N ARG A 332 -24.62 5.67 -15.40
CA ARG A 332 -23.21 5.27 -15.53
C ARG A 332 -22.29 6.36 -16.05
N TRP A 333 -22.70 7.07 -17.11
CA TRP A 333 -21.90 8.19 -17.62
C TRP A 333 -21.69 9.26 -16.53
N ASN A 334 -22.73 9.56 -15.73
CA ASN A 334 -22.61 10.53 -14.64
C ASN A 334 -21.60 10.06 -13.59
N ALA A 335 -21.61 8.76 -13.24
CA ALA A 335 -20.65 8.18 -12.32
C ALA A 335 -19.20 8.28 -12.84
N GLU A 336 -18.95 7.74 -14.03
CA GLU A 336 -17.63 7.76 -14.68
C GLU A 336 -17.12 9.19 -14.89
N HIS A 337 -18.01 10.13 -15.22
CA HIS A 337 -17.66 11.53 -15.38
C HIS A 337 -17.22 12.19 -14.07
N MET A 338 -18.00 12.08 -13.00
CA MET A 338 -17.65 12.68 -11.71
C MET A 338 -16.30 12.19 -11.20
N MET A 339 -16.09 10.86 -11.21
CA MET A 339 -14.86 10.25 -10.71
C MET A 339 -13.66 10.52 -11.64
N GLY A 340 -13.85 10.47 -12.97
CA GLY A 340 -12.82 10.79 -13.94
C GLY A 340 -12.35 12.25 -13.84
N ARG A 341 -13.27 13.19 -13.61
CA ARG A 341 -12.93 14.61 -13.40
C ARG A 341 -12.16 14.84 -12.11
N GLN A 342 -12.58 14.21 -11.01
CA GLN A 342 -11.86 14.30 -9.74
C GLN A 342 -10.42 13.80 -9.91
N LEU A 343 -10.26 12.57 -10.41
CA LEU A 343 -8.97 11.92 -10.54
C LEU A 343 -8.04 12.69 -11.51
N GLY A 344 -8.57 13.15 -12.64
CA GLY A 344 -7.82 13.94 -13.61
C GLY A 344 -7.28 15.23 -13.03
N PHE A 345 -8.10 15.96 -12.28
CA PHE A 345 -7.67 17.21 -11.65
C PHE A 345 -6.56 17.03 -10.63
N PHE A 346 -6.73 16.11 -9.68
CA PHE A 346 -5.73 15.95 -8.62
C PHE A 346 -4.46 15.27 -9.11
N SER A 347 -4.56 14.27 -9.99
CA SER A 347 -3.37 13.65 -10.61
C SER A 347 -2.57 14.64 -11.45
N GLN A 348 -3.23 15.61 -12.12
CA GLN A 348 -2.55 16.69 -12.83
C GLN A 348 -1.76 17.59 -11.87
N ILE A 349 -2.34 17.93 -10.72
CA ILE A 349 -1.64 18.72 -9.70
C ILE A 349 -0.46 17.93 -9.12
N TYR A 350 -0.68 16.67 -8.74
CA TYR A 350 0.36 15.82 -8.14
C TYR A 350 1.52 15.58 -9.11
N SER A 351 1.25 15.31 -10.39
CA SER A 351 2.29 15.17 -11.41
C SER A 351 3.03 16.48 -11.73
N ALA A 352 2.39 17.64 -11.55
CA ALA A 352 3.08 18.92 -11.67
C ALA A 352 4.01 19.22 -10.48
N ILE A 353 3.70 18.69 -9.29
CA ILE A 353 4.51 18.87 -8.07
C ILE A 353 5.64 17.83 -8.02
N GLU A 354 5.32 16.56 -8.28
CA GLU A 354 6.25 15.42 -8.23
C GLU A 354 6.19 14.56 -9.51
N PRO A 355 6.72 15.04 -10.65
CA PRO A 355 6.61 14.37 -11.95
C PRO A 355 7.33 13.02 -12.04
N GLU A 356 8.32 12.77 -11.18
CA GLU A 356 9.04 11.48 -11.13
C GLU A 356 8.20 10.36 -10.49
N THR A 357 7.23 10.72 -9.65
CA THR A 357 6.39 9.78 -8.90
C THR A 357 4.98 9.67 -9.48
N PHE A 358 4.42 10.78 -9.97
CA PHE A 358 3.03 10.88 -10.40
C PHE A 358 2.90 11.14 -11.90
N THR A 359 1.88 10.54 -12.50
CA THR A 359 1.44 10.82 -13.87
C THR A 359 0.03 11.38 -13.86
N HIS A 360 -0.31 12.20 -14.86
CA HIS A 360 -1.69 12.64 -15.06
C HIS A 360 -2.55 11.46 -15.53
N ILE A 361 -3.74 11.33 -14.94
CA ILE A 361 -4.66 10.21 -15.17
C ILE A 361 -5.97 10.76 -15.72
N ASP A 362 -6.24 10.54 -17.01
CA ASP A 362 -7.50 10.96 -17.63
C ASP A 362 -8.40 9.76 -17.89
N LEU A 363 -9.38 9.56 -17.00
CA LEU A 363 -10.44 8.56 -17.15
C LEU A 363 -11.78 9.21 -17.51
N ASN A 364 -11.79 10.45 -17.97
CA ASN A 364 -13.03 11.15 -18.26
C ASN A 364 -13.72 10.56 -19.50
N PRO A 365 -14.99 10.14 -19.42
CA PRO A 365 -15.70 9.60 -20.57
C PRO A 365 -15.92 10.67 -21.65
N ALA A 366 -16.11 10.22 -22.89
CA ALA A 366 -16.50 11.10 -23.99
C ALA A 366 -17.82 11.82 -23.68
N GLN A 367 -17.92 13.09 -24.07
CA GLN A 367 -19.03 13.96 -23.63
C GLN A 367 -20.37 13.63 -24.29
N MET A 368 -20.41 13.05 -25.49
CA MET A 368 -21.67 12.87 -26.23
C MET A 368 -22.28 11.48 -25.98
N PRO A 369 -23.60 11.37 -25.68
CA PRO A 369 -24.24 10.06 -25.44
C PRO A 369 -24.06 9.03 -26.57
N PRO A 370 -24.07 9.39 -27.87
CA PRO A 370 -23.79 8.45 -28.96
C PRO A 370 -22.35 7.90 -28.97
N ASP A 371 -21.39 8.66 -28.44
CA ASP A 371 -19.97 8.31 -28.44
C ASP A 371 -19.53 7.69 -27.10
N PHE A 372 -20.41 7.68 -26.11
CA PHE A 372 -20.13 7.10 -24.81
C PHE A 372 -20.00 5.59 -24.91
N LYS A 373 -18.84 5.09 -24.50
CA LYS A 373 -18.59 3.67 -24.27
C LYS A 373 -18.26 3.51 -22.80
N PRO A 374 -19.04 2.72 -22.04
CA PRO A 374 -18.78 2.52 -20.62
C PRO A 374 -17.41 1.85 -20.44
N ALA A 375 -16.67 2.30 -19.43
CA ALA A 375 -15.42 1.65 -19.04
C ALA A 375 -15.70 0.21 -18.59
N HIS A 376 -16.81 0.02 -17.88
CA HIS A 376 -17.25 -1.27 -17.35
C HIS A 376 -18.76 -1.43 -17.56
N ALA A 377 -19.17 -2.06 -18.67
CA ALA A 377 -20.59 -2.18 -19.03
C ALA A 377 -21.41 -3.07 -18.07
N ASP A 378 -20.74 -3.97 -17.37
CA ASP A 378 -21.27 -5.01 -16.49
C ASP A 378 -21.43 -4.56 -15.03
N TRP A 379 -20.79 -3.47 -14.62
CA TRP A 379 -20.83 -2.99 -13.24
C TRP A 379 -22.22 -2.50 -12.84
N ASP A 380 -22.69 -2.89 -11.67
CA ASP A 380 -23.85 -2.25 -11.07
C ASP A 380 -23.46 -0.93 -10.38
N GLY A 381 -24.41 -0.33 -9.69
CA GLY A 381 -24.21 0.92 -8.99
C GLY A 381 -23.30 0.81 -7.77
N ALA A 382 -23.23 -0.35 -7.10
CA ALA A 382 -22.33 -0.57 -5.97
C ALA A 382 -20.88 -0.58 -6.44
N GLU A 383 -20.62 -1.13 -7.62
CA GLU A 383 -19.28 -1.22 -8.22
C GLU A 383 -18.78 0.17 -8.63
N GLU A 384 -19.66 0.97 -9.21
CA GLU A 384 -19.39 2.36 -9.60
C GLU A 384 -19.21 3.25 -8.35
N ALA A 385 -20.00 3.05 -7.30
CA ALA A 385 -19.83 3.74 -6.02
C ALA A 385 -18.47 3.41 -5.37
N ARG A 386 -18.04 2.14 -5.39
CA ARG A 386 -16.68 1.76 -4.96
C ARG A 386 -15.60 2.43 -5.80
N GLN A 387 -15.81 2.61 -7.09
CA GLN A 387 -14.87 3.33 -7.94
C GLN A 387 -14.79 4.84 -7.60
N MET A 388 -15.91 5.47 -7.25
CA MET A 388 -15.91 6.85 -6.71
C MET A 388 -15.11 6.93 -5.40
N GLU A 389 -15.32 5.96 -4.50
CA GLU A 389 -14.57 5.85 -3.24
C GLU A 389 -13.07 5.72 -3.50
N ARG A 390 -12.65 4.83 -4.40
CA ARG A 390 -11.23 4.65 -4.77
C ARG A 390 -10.60 5.92 -5.35
N ALA A 391 -11.31 6.64 -6.21
CA ALA A 391 -10.83 7.92 -6.75
C ALA A 391 -10.65 8.95 -5.62
N ASN A 392 -11.60 9.02 -4.69
CA ASN A 392 -11.50 9.91 -3.54
C ASN A 392 -10.37 9.50 -2.58
N ALA A 393 -10.21 8.20 -2.32
CA ALA A 393 -9.14 7.63 -1.51
C ALA A 393 -7.76 7.98 -2.08
N TYR A 394 -7.58 7.86 -3.41
CA TYR A 394 -6.35 8.31 -4.08
C TYR A 394 -6.04 9.79 -3.81
N VAL A 395 -7.04 10.67 -3.92
CA VAL A 395 -6.86 12.10 -3.62
C VAL A 395 -6.43 12.29 -2.17
N ARG A 396 -7.12 11.65 -1.22
CA ARG A 396 -6.83 11.74 0.22
C ARG A 396 -5.44 11.20 0.57
N ARG A 397 -5.03 10.09 -0.05
CA ARG A 397 -3.75 9.40 0.20
C ARG A 397 -2.54 10.30 -0.06
N PHE A 398 -2.64 11.16 -1.07
CA PHE A 398 -1.55 12.06 -1.49
C PHE A 398 -1.85 13.55 -1.27
N ALA A 399 -2.88 13.87 -0.48
CA ALA A 399 -3.28 15.25 -0.21
C ALA A 399 -2.21 16.11 0.46
N TYR A 400 -1.19 15.50 1.09
CA TYR A 400 -0.04 16.22 1.65
C TYR A 400 0.72 17.03 0.59
N LEU A 401 0.63 16.67 -0.70
CA LEU A 401 1.19 17.45 -1.80
C LEU A 401 0.49 18.81 -1.98
N LEU A 402 -0.71 18.98 -1.44
CA LEU A 402 -1.42 20.26 -1.45
C LEU A 402 -0.92 21.20 -0.33
N ASN A 403 -0.04 20.72 0.56
CA ASN A 403 0.50 21.52 1.65
C ASN A 403 1.28 22.73 1.09
N GLY A 404 0.91 23.93 1.55
CA GLY A 404 1.53 25.18 1.10
C GLY A 404 1.10 25.67 -0.29
N VAL A 405 0.19 24.96 -0.98
CA VAL A 405 -0.41 25.48 -2.22
C VAL A 405 -1.36 26.63 -1.89
N ASP A 406 -1.09 27.81 -2.46
CA ASP A 406 -1.92 29.01 -2.29
C ASP A 406 -3.32 28.79 -2.90
N LEU A 407 -4.34 28.86 -2.05
CA LEU A 407 -5.75 28.62 -2.43
C LEU A 407 -6.27 29.59 -3.50
N ASP A 408 -5.69 30.79 -3.59
CA ASP A 408 -6.13 31.87 -4.46
C ASP A 408 -5.26 32.07 -5.71
N ARG A 409 -4.20 31.26 -5.86
CA ARG A 409 -3.40 31.19 -7.09
C ARG A 409 -3.73 29.94 -7.90
N PRO A 410 -3.49 29.95 -9.23
CA PRO A 410 -3.59 28.74 -10.03
C PRO A 410 -2.81 27.58 -9.39
N ALA A 411 -3.48 26.46 -9.19
CA ALA A 411 -2.83 25.27 -8.64
C ALA A 411 -1.76 24.76 -9.64
N PRO A 412 -0.69 24.10 -9.17
CA PRO A 412 0.32 23.52 -10.05
C PRO A 412 -0.31 22.68 -11.17
N GLY A 413 0.15 22.89 -12.40
CA GLY A 413 -0.39 22.19 -13.57
C GLY A 413 -1.81 22.59 -14.00
N SER A 414 -2.52 23.46 -13.29
CA SER A 414 -3.92 23.83 -13.57
C SER A 414 -4.09 25.33 -13.85
N ARG A 415 -5.07 25.66 -14.69
CA ARG A 415 -5.52 27.06 -14.89
C ARG A 415 -6.48 27.54 -13.79
N TRP A 416 -6.93 26.64 -12.92
CA TRP A 416 -7.89 26.93 -11.85
C TRP A 416 -7.14 27.10 -10.54
N THR A 417 -7.60 28.02 -9.70
CA THR A 417 -7.13 28.09 -8.31
C THR A 417 -7.57 26.85 -7.54
N LEU A 418 -6.81 26.41 -6.54
CA LEU A 418 -7.17 25.23 -5.74
C LEU A 418 -8.54 25.41 -5.06
N ARG A 419 -8.85 26.60 -4.52
CA ARG A 419 -10.17 26.92 -3.95
C ARG A 419 -11.30 26.69 -4.94
N ARG A 420 -11.20 27.29 -6.13
CA ARG A 420 -12.22 27.16 -7.18
C ARG A 420 -12.38 25.71 -7.65
N LEU A 421 -11.30 24.94 -7.72
CA LEU A 421 -11.34 23.54 -8.14
C LEU A 421 -12.10 22.69 -7.12
N LEU A 422 -11.76 22.80 -5.83
CA LEU A 422 -12.46 22.07 -4.76
C LEU A 422 -13.96 22.40 -4.71
N LYS A 423 -14.31 23.70 -4.76
CA LYS A 423 -15.73 24.14 -4.84
C LYS A 423 -16.43 23.66 -6.11
N GLN A 424 -15.71 23.56 -7.22
CA GLN A 424 -16.28 23.00 -8.44
C GLN A 424 -16.55 21.52 -8.27
N MET A 425 -15.64 20.76 -7.67
CA MET A 425 -15.81 19.32 -7.48
C MET A 425 -16.99 19.01 -6.57
N ASP A 426 -17.13 19.71 -5.45
CA ASP A 426 -18.32 19.62 -4.58
C ASP A 426 -19.62 19.82 -5.38
N ARG A 427 -19.76 20.98 -6.06
CA ARG A 427 -20.94 21.26 -6.89
C ARG A 427 -21.15 20.22 -8.00
N HIS A 428 -20.07 19.75 -8.61
CA HIS A 428 -20.10 18.78 -9.70
C HIS A 428 -20.70 17.45 -9.25
N PHE A 429 -20.26 16.93 -8.09
CA PHE A 429 -20.88 15.74 -7.50
C PHE A 429 -22.38 15.96 -7.24
N GLY A 430 -22.76 17.09 -6.63
CA GLY A 430 -24.17 17.41 -6.37
C GLY A 430 -25.03 17.49 -7.63
N GLU A 431 -24.59 18.20 -8.66
CA GLU A 431 -25.33 18.37 -9.93
C GLU A 431 -25.56 17.05 -10.65
N HIS A 432 -24.53 16.21 -10.79
CA HIS A 432 -24.64 14.93 -11.49
C HIS A 432 -25.45 13.90 -10.71
N THR A 433 -25.38 13.92 -9.38
CA THR A 433 -26.23 13.09 -8.51
C THR A 433 -27.69 13.49 -8.61
N ALA A 434 -28.02 14.78 -8.51
CA ALA A 434 -29.39 15.27 -8.68
C ALA A 434 -29.95 14.95 -10.08
N ASN A 435 -29.10 15.00 -11.12
CA ASN A 435 -29.49 14.59 -12.47
C ASN A 435 -29.83 13.10 -12.57
N VAL A 436 -29.23 12.23 -11.75
CA VAL A 436 -29.56 10.79 -11.71
C VAL A 436 -30.85 10.56 -10.94
N GLU A 437 -31.04 11.20 -9.79
CA GLU A 437 -32.28 11.06 -9.00
C GLU A 437 -33.53 11.46 -9.81
N GLN A 438 -33.44 12.51 -10.62
CA GLN A 438 -34.53 12.93 -11.51
C GLN A 438 -34.92 11.84 -12.53
N LYS A 439 -34.01 10.94 -12.90
CA LYS A 439 -34.29 9.85 -13.85
C LYS A 439 -35.23 8.80 -13.28
N PHE A 440 -35.24 8.62 -11.96
CA PHE A 440 -36.10 7.64 -11.29
C PHE A 440 -37.59 7.94 -11.51
N GLN A 441 -37.91 9.18 -11.89
CA GLN A 441 -39.28 9.65 -12.16
C GLN A 441 -39.61 9.71 -13.66
N LEU A 442 -38.67 9.36 -14.55
CA LEU A 442 -38.90 9.41 -16.00
C LEU A 442 -39.68 8.19 -16.48
N GLU A 443 -40.49 8.41 -17.51
CA GLU A 443 -41.19 7.33 -18.21
C GLU A 443 -40.17 6.34 -18.79
N GLY A 444 -40.39 5.04 -18.52
CA GLY A 444 -39.53 3.96 -18.98
C GLY A 444 -38.33 3.65 -18.08
N TRP A 445 -38.21 4.27 -16.90
CA TRP A 445 -37.21 3.88 -15.90
C TRP A 445 -37.37 2.39 -15.51
N PRO A 446 -36.29 1.58 -15.44
CA PRO A 446 -36.39 0.16 -15.11
C PRO A 446 -36.89 -0.06 -13.68
N ALA A 447 -37.95 -0.87 -13.52
CA ALA A 447 -38.69 -1.08 -12.27
C ALA A 447 -38.11 -2.17 -11.34
N GLU A 448 -36.80 -2.42 -11.42
CA GLU A 448 -36.11 -3.55 -10.76
C GLU A 448 -36.09 -3.47 -9.22
#